data_AF-W7IY94-F1
#
_entry.id   AF-W7IY94-F1
#
_cell.length_a   1.000
_cell.length_b   1.000
_cell.length_c   1.000
_cell.angle_alpha   90.00
_cell.angle_beta   90.00
_cell.angle_gamma   90.00
#
_symmetry.space_group_name_H-M   'P 1'
#
loop_
_entity.id
_entity.type
_entity.pdbx_description
1 polymer ?
#
loop_
_entity_poly.entity_id
_entity_poly.type
_entity_poly.pdbx_seq_one_letter_code
_entity_poly.pdbx_strand_id
1 'polypeptide(L)'
;MTGFGDPSPGGSPPIGSDPPGPASAGGGLDGDSDGALRSAVLRRLALLDEAADTADASTLLPLARSEITRLAQGWRLLLTVHQPDEGGRCPACPAVAWRGGRGRSWPCPVWRMAHDHLIGEGMVLRRGRRRRAELPVDGVVRGAGGEVVARLYPAPRTHPG
;
A
#
# COMPACT_ATOMS: atom_id res chain seq x y z
N MET A 1 5.56 36.67 -89.64
CA MET A 1 4.19 37.22 -89.73
C MET A 1 3.29 36.01 -89.86
N THR A 2 2.41 35.59 -88.95
CA THR A 2 1.68 36.17 -87.80
C THR A 2 1.16 34.92 -87.06
N GLY A 3 1.49 34.69 -85.79
CA GLY A 3 0.61 34.99 -84.65
C GLY A 3 -0.72 34.24 -84.68
N PHE A 4 -0.94 33.24 -83.81
CA PHE A 4 -2.27 32.86 -83.29
C PHE A 4 -2.18 31.88 -82.11
N GLY A 5 -2.59 32.37 -80.93
CA GLY A 5 -3.37 31.68 -79.89
C GLY A 5 -2.95 30.32 -79.31
N ASP A 6 -2.50 30.35 -78.05
CA ASP A 6 -2.96 29.43 -76.99
C ASP A 6 -4.46 29.75 -76.63
N PRO A 7 -5.24 28.95 -75.86
CA PRO A 7 -4.90 27.72 -75.12
C PRO A 7 -5.97 26.59 -75.11
N SER A 8 -5.54 25.37 -74.75
CA SER A 8 -6.20 24.38 -73.84
C SER A 8 -5.67 22.98 -74.14
N PRO A 9 -5.26 22.18 -73.14
CA PRO A 9 -6.27 21.33 -72.48
C PRO A 9 -5.96 20.95 -71.02
N GLY A 10 -6.99 20.53 -70.29
CA GLY A 10 -6.87 19.78 -69.03
C GLY A 10 -7.77 20.36 -67.94
N GLY A 11 -8.55 19.61 -67.18
CA GLY A 11 -8.62 18.17 -66.99
C GLY A 11 -8.97 17.91 -65.54
N SER A 12 -10.23 17.55 -65.27
CA SER A 12 -10.76 16.74 -64.14
C SER A 12 -10.31 17.08 -62.68
N PRO A 13 -10.77 16.37 -61.63
CA PRO A 13 -11.83 16.83 -60.73
C PRO A 13 -11.32 16.94 -59.25
N PRO A 14 -12.18 17.20 -58.23
CA PRO A 14 -11.75 17.83 -56.99
C PRO A 14 -11.00 16.92 -56.02
N ILE A 15 -10.14 17.59 -55.25
CA ILE A 15 -9.35 17.15 -54.11
C ILE A 15 -10.20 16.29 -53.17
N GLY A 16 -9.88 14.99 -53.10
CA GLY A 16 -10.38 14.10 -52.06
C GLY A 16 -9.93 14.60 -50.70
N SER A 17 -10.87 14.72 -49.77
CA SER A 17 -10.61 15.00 -48.37
C SER A 17 -9.90 13.81 -47.75
N ASP A 18 -8.66 14.01 -47.30
CA ASP A 18 -7.98 13.04 -46.44
C ASP A 18 -8.81 12.82 -45.17
N PRO A 19 -9.01 11.57 -44.72
CA PRO A 19 -9.58 11.32 -43.41
C PRO A 19 -8.57 11.80 -42.33
N PRO A 20 -9.03 12.39 -41.22
CA PRO A 20 -8.14 12.67 -40.10
C PRO A 20 -7.57 11.34 -39.60
N GLY A 21 -6.24 11.21 -39.67
CA GLY A 21 -5.52 10.11 -39.04
C GLY A 21 -5.90 10.01 -37.56
N PRO A 22 -5.90 8.80 -36.96
CA PRO A 22 -6.25 8.66 -35.56
C PRO A 22 -5.29 9.52 -34.74
N ALA A 23 -5.86 10.54 -34.10
CA ALA A 23 -5.21 11.26 -33.03
C ALA A 23 -4.74 10.21 -32.03
N SER A 24 -3.42 10.01 -31.99
CA SER A 24 -2.77 9.29 -30.91
C SER A 24 -3.01 10.11 -29.65
N ALA A 25 -4.12 9.81 -28.98
CA ALA A 25 -4.40 10.24 -27.63
C ALA A 25 -3.41 9.52 -26.72
N GLY A 26 -2.19 10.06 -26.65
CA GLY A 26 -1.26 9.80 -25.57
C GLY A 26 -1.87 10.29 -24.27
N GLY A 27 -2.08 9.37 -23.33
CA GLY A 27 -2.59 9.69 -22.00
C GLY A 27 -3.17 8.47 -21.30
N GLY A 28 -2.33 7.49 -20.96
CA GLY A 28 -2.81 6.29 -20.25
C GLY A 28 -1.77 5.29 -19.74
N LEU A 29 -0.46 5.53 -19.90
CA LEU A 29 0.58 4.56 -19.54
C LEU A 29 1.16 4.79 -18.14
N ASP A 30 1.03 6.01 -17.60
CA ASP A 30 1.65 6.39 -16.33
C ASP A 30 0.89 5.83 -15.11
N GLY A 31 -0.44 5.74 -15.20
CA GLY A 31 -1.28 5.18 -14.14
C GLY A 31 -1.14 3.66 -13.95
N ASP A 32 -0.78 2.94 -15.02
CA ASP A 32 -0.52 1.49 -14.97
C ASP A 32 0.83 1.19 -14.29
N SER A 33 1.85 2.04 -14.55
CA SER A 33 3.19 1.89 -13.97
C SER A 33 3.21 2.12 -12.45
N ASP A 34 2.53 3.17 -11.97
CA ASP A 34 2.39 3.44 -10.53
C ASP A 34 1.60 2.33 -9.82
N GLY A 35 0.52 1.85 -10.45
CA GLY A 35 -0.26 0.72 -9.97
C GLY A 35 0.55 -0.57 -9.90
N ALA A 36 1.37 -0.85 -10.93
CA ALA A 36 2.25 -2.01 -11.00
C ALA A 36 3.34 -1.96 -9.93
N LEU A 37 4.00 -0.81 -9.73
CA LEU A 37 5.00 -0.61 -8.68
C LEU A 37 4.39 -0.83 -7.30
N ARG A 38 3.25 -0.17 -7.01
CA ARG A 38 2.55 -0.34 -5.74
C ARG A 38 2.17 -1.80 -5.50
N SER A 39 1.63 -2.47 -6.50
CA SER A 39 1.23 -3.87 -6.40
C SER A 39 2.42 -4.80 -6.17
N ALA A 40 3.56 -4.55 -6.82
CA ALA A 40 4.78 -5.32 -6.62
C ALA A 40 5.31 -5.19 -5.18
N VAL A 41 5.30 -3.97 -4.62
CA VAL A 41 5.71 -3.72 -3.23
C VAL A 41 4.78 -4.47 -2.26
N LEU A 42 3.46 -4.34 -2.43
CA LEU A 42 2.49 -5.01 -1.55
C LEU A 42 2.59 -6.54 -1.63
N ARG A 43 2.79 -7.11 -2.83
CA ARG A 43 3.02 -8.54 -3.00
C ARG A 43 4.28 -8.99 -2.27
N ARG A 44 5.38 -8.23 -2.36
CA ARG A 44 6.62 -8.57 -1.65
C ARG A 44 6.41 -8.59 -0.13
N LEU A 45 5.69 -7.62 0.43
CA LEU A 45 5.38 -7.60 1.86
C LEU A 45 4.55 -8.82 2.27
N ALA A 46 3.50 -9.15 1.50
CA ALA A 46 2.69 -10.33 1.76
C ALA A 46 3.50 -11.65 1.75
N LEU A 47 4.48 -11.79 0.86
CA LEU A 47 5.38 -12.96 0.83
C LEU A 47 6.28 -13.03 2.07
N LEU A 48 6.70 -11.88 2.62
CA LEU A 48 7.49 -11.86 3.86
C LEU A 48 6.64 -12.25 5.06
N ASP A 49 5.38 -11.81 5.11
CA ASP A 49 4.42 -12.21 6.14
C ASP A 49 4.15 -13.72 6.09
N GLU A 50 3.88 -14.26 4.89
CA GLU A 50 3.67 -15.70 4.69
C GLU A 50 4.90 -16.52 5.11
N ALA A 51 6.11 -16.07 4.76
CA ALA A 51 7.34 -16.73 5.17
C ALA A 51 7.54 -16.70 6.70
N ALA A 52 7.19 -15.60 7.36
CA ALA A 52 7.27 -15.49 8.81
C ALA A 52 6.31 -16.45 9.54
N ASP A 53 5.16 -16.76 8.93
CA ASP A 53 4.14 -17.65 9.48
C ASP A 53 4.40 -19.13 9.20
N THR A 54 4.98 -19.45 8.04
CA THR A 54 4.99 -20.83 7.51
C THR A 54 6.37 -21.45 7.37
N ALA A 55 7.44 -20.65 7.25
CA ALA A 55 8.78 -21.18 6.99
C ALA A 55 9.38 -21.86 8.22
N ASP A 56 10.13 -22.93 8.00
CA ASP A 56 10.92 -23.56 9.04
C ASP A 56 12.08 -22.65 9.49
N ALA A 57 12.60 -22.89 10.69
CA ALA A 57 13.65 -22.04 11.28
C ALA A 57 14.94 -21.97 10.46
N SER A 58 15.30 -23.04 9.73
CA SER A 58 16.54 -23.08 8.93
C SER A 58 16.43 -22.22 7.67
N THR A 59 15.24 -22.14 7.09
CA THR A 59 14.92 -21.23 5.98
C THR A 59 14.72 -19.79 6.49
N LEU A 60 14.01 -19.62 7.62
CA LEU A 60 13.62 -18.30 8.12
C LEU A 60 14.79 -17.48 8.64
N LEU A 61 15.79 -18.08 9.29
CA LEU A 61 16.90 -17.32 9.89
C LEU A 61 17.75 -16.53 8.87
N PRO A 62 18.27 -17.13 7.78
CA PRO A 62 19.02 -16.37 6.79
C PRO A 62 18.14 -15.33 6.08
N LEU A 63 16.88 -15.67 5.79
CA LEU A 63 15.91 -14.74 5.21
C LEU A 63 15.65 -13.54 6.13
N ALA A 64 15.36 -13.77 7.40
CA ALA A 64 15.13 -12.71 8.37
C ALA A 64 16.36 -11.79 8.47
N ARG A 65 17.57 -12.34 8.46
CA ARG A 65 18.80 -11.53 8.51
C ARG A 65 18.94 -10.62 7.30
N SER A 66 18.69 -11.13 6.09
CA SER A 66 18.76 -10.32 4.87
C SER A 66 17.66 -9.25 4.84
N GLU A 67 16.44 -9.61 5.21
CA GLU A 67 15.29 -8.71 5.12
C GLU A 67 15.30 -7.64 6.22
N ILE A 68 15.69 -7.96 7.46
CA ILE A 68 15.92 -6.96 8.51
C ILE A 68 16.95 -5.93 8.05
N THR A 69 18.05 -6.38 7.45
CA THR A 69 19.10 -5.48 6.95
C THR A 69 18.55 -4.57 5.85
N ARG A 70 17.85 -5.15 4.87
CA ARG A 70 17.25 -4.43 3.74
C ARG A 70 16.20 -3.41 4.21
N LEU A 71 15.30 -3.79 5.11
CA LEU A 71 14.27 -2.91 5.66
C LEU A 71 14.87 -1.79 6.50
N ALA A 72 15.88 -2.08 7.34
CA ALA A 72 16.59 -1.06 8.09
C ALA A 72 17.31 -0.05 7.18
N GLN A 73 17.86 -0.49 6.05
CA GLN A 73 18.42 0.42 5.03
C GLN A 73 17.32 1.26 4.37
N GLY A 74 16.19 0.66 4.00
CA GLY A 74 15.04 1.37 3.44
C GLY A 74 14.52 2.47 4.38
N TRP A 75 14.39 2.17 5.67
CA TRP A 75 14.02 3.15 6.69
C TRP A 75 15.02 4.30 6.79
N ARG A 76 16.33 4.02 6.81
CA ARG A 76 17.35 5.09 6.85
C ARG A 76 17.28 6.01 5.63
N LEU A 77 17.05 5.46 4.44
CA LEU A 77 16.89 6.25 3.22
C LEU A 77 15.62 7.11 3.29
N LEU A 78 14.49 6.52 3.67
CA LEU A 78 13.22 7.22 3.80
C LEU A 78 13.32 8.37 4.82
N LEU A 79 13.89 8.10 5.99
CA LEU A 79 14.03 9.09 7.06
C LEU A 79 15.01 10.22 6.71
N THR A 80 16.03 9.93 5.89
CA THR A 80 16.94 10.96 5.33
C THR A 80 16.19 11.94 4.43
N VAL A 81 15.31 11.45 3.55
CA VAL A 81 14.49 12.32 2.68
C VAL A 81 13.52 13.17 3.50
N HIS A 82 13.06 12.63 4.63
CA HIS A 82 12.13 13.30 5.53
C HIS A 82 12.82 14.04 6.68
N GLN A 83 14.04 14.56 6.55
CA GLN A 83 14.65 15.40 7.60
C GLN A 83 13.95 16.77 7.74
N PRO A 84 14.03 17.45 8.90
CA PRO A 84 13.54 18.82 9.02
C PRO A 84 14.50 19.79 8.32
N ASP A 85 13.96 20.82 7.69
CA ASP A 85 14.70 21.98 7.22
C ASP A 85 15.12 22.89 8.39
N GLU A 86 15.89 23.94 8.09
CA GLU A 86 16.31 24.96 9.08
C GLU A 86 15.13 25.61 9.82
N GLY A 87 13.93 25.56 9.22
CA GLY A 87 12.69 26.07 9.80
C GLY A 87 11.88 25.02 10.58
N GLY A 88 12.44 23.84 10.84
CA GLY A 88 11.76 22.76 11.58
C GLY A 88 10.58 22.14 10.83
N ARG A 89 10.60 22.13 9.49
CA ARG A 89 9.55 21.55 8.64
C ARG A 89 10.10 20.46 7.75
N CYS A 90 9.27 19.47 7.40
CA CYS A 90 9.67 18.44 6.45
C CYS A 90 9.38 18.88 5.00
N PRO A 91 10.39 19.06 4.11
CA PRO A 91 10.19 19.54 2.74
C PRO A 91 9.63 18.47 1.81
N ALA A 92 9.85 17.18 2.10
CA ALA A 92 9.41 16.06 1.26
C ALA A 92 7.94 15.69 1.45
N CYS A 93 7.31 16.12 2.55
CA CYS A 93 5.88 15.88 2.74
C CYS A 93 5.07 16.86 1.87
N PRO A 94 4.13 16.38 1.04
CA PRO A 94 3.25 17.28 0.31
C PRO A 94 2.46 18.14 1.28
N ALA A 95 2.45 19.44 1.05
CA ALA A 95 1.64 20.40 1.77
C ALA A 95 0.17 20.23 1.32
N VAL A 96 -0.50 19.18 1.80
CA VAL A 96 -1.92 19.00 1.51
C VAL A 96 -2.68 20.16 2.18
N ALA A 97 -3.32 20.98 1.34
CA ALA A 97 -3.98 22.24 1.65
C ALA A 97 -5.27 22.09 2.47
N TRP A 98 -5.22 21.42 3.63
CA TRP A 98 -6.32 21.43 4.59
C TRP A 98 -5.86 21.97 5.94
N ARG A 99 -6.34 23.18 6.24
CA ARG A 99 -6.04 24.07 7.38
C ARG A 99 -4.67 24.76 7.35
N GLY A 100 -4.56 25.77 6.49
CA GLY A 100 -3.89 27.02 6.85
C GLY A 100 -2.41 26.96 7.21
N GLY A 101 -1.57 26.77 6.19
CA GLY A 101 -0.23 27.38 6.12
C GLY A 101 0.89 26.74 6.96
N ARG A 102 2.05 26.63 6.30
CA ARG A 102 3.35 26.11 6.77
C ARG A 102 3.47 24.60 6.59
N GLY A 103 4.53 24.16 5.91
CA GLY A 103 4.87 22.75 5.72
C GLY A 103 4.76 21.96 7.04
N ARG A 104 4.41 20.67 6.97
CA ARG A 104 4.06 19.88 8.17
C ARG A 104 5.10 20.09 9.27
N SER A 105 4.61 20.56 10.42
CA SER A 105 5.40 20.73 11.64
C SER A 105 6.11 19.42 11.96
N TRP A 106 7.40 19.51 12.24
CA TRP A 106 8.18 18.39 12.74
C TRP A 106 7.62 17.90 14.09
N PRO A 107 7.58 16.57 14.36
CA PRO A 107 7.89 15.46 13.46
C PRO A 107 6.76 15.18 12.45
N CYS A 108 7.13 14.95 11.20
CA CYS A 108 6.17 14.65 10.14
C CYS A 108 5.55 13.23 10.30
N PRO A 109 4.46 12.88 9.60
CA PRO A 109 3.81 11.58 9.70
C PRO A 109 4.74 10.39 9.50
N VAL A 110 5.71 10.49 8.60
CA VAL A 110 6.68 9.40 8.33
C VAL A 110 7.57 9.15 9.55
N TRP A 111 8.05 10.21 10.21
CA TRP A 111 8.84 10.09 11.43
C TRP A 111 8.04 9.55 12.61
N ARG A 112 6.77 9.94 12.73
CA ARG A 112 5.86 9.37 13.73
C ARG A 112 5.62 7.87 13.48
N MET A 113 5.36 7.49 12.24
CA MET A 113 5.21 6.09 11.85
C MET A 113 6.49 5.27 12.14
N ALA A 114 7.66 5.82 11.83
CA ALA A 114 8.93 5.17 12.15
C ALA A 114 9.13 5.01 13.66
N HIS A 115 8.81 6.03 14.45
CA HIS A 115 8.86 5.95 15.90
C HIS A 115 7.94 4.83 16.41
N ASP A 116 6.69 4.78 15.95
CA ASP A 116 5.70 3.82 16.41
C ASP A 116 6.11 2.37 16.07
N HIS A 117 6.59 2.13 14.84
CA HIS A 117 6.93 0.77 14.40
C HIS A 117 8.34 0.31 14.78
N LEU A 118 9.32 1.21 14.91
CA LEU A 118 10.70 0.85 15.26
C LEU A 118 10.94 0.88 16.78
N ILE A 119 10.18 1.69 17.52
CA ILE A 119 10.38 1.94 18.95
C ILE A 119 9.10 1.62 19.76
N GLY A 120 7.93 2.07 19.30
CA GLY A 120 6.68 2.09 20.06
C GLY A 120 5.98 0.74 20.26
N GLU A 121 6.15 -0.24 19.36
CA GLU A 121 5.39 -1.52 19.42
C GLU A 121 6.26 -2.79 19.28
N GLY A 122 7.58 -2.70 19.48
CA GLY A 122 8.52 -3.81 19.32
C GLY A 122 8.39 -4.99 20.30
N MET A 123 7.43 -4.99 21.23
CA MET A 123 7.32 -6.00 22.30
C MET A 123 5.91 -6.51 22.61
N VAL A 124 4.87 -6.06 21.88
CA VAL A 124 3.48 -6.54 22.07
C VAL A 124 3.13 -7.76 21.20
N LEU A 125 3.92 -8.10 20.18
CA LEU A 125 3.68 -9.28 19.34
C LEU A 125 3.97 -10.63 20.03
N ARG A 126 4.40 -10.64 21.31
CA ARG A 126 4.70 -11.88 22.06
C ARG A 126 3.86 -12.12 23.32
N ARG A 127 2.91 -11.23 23.68
CA ARG A 127 1.93 -11.51 24.75
C ARG A 127 0.54 -11.73 24.20
N GLY A 128 0.29 -12.98 23.81
CA GLY A 128 -0.90 -13.69 24.26
C GLY A 128 -2.24 -12.97 24.16
N ARG A 129 -2.68 -12.62 22.95
CA ARG A 129 -4.11 -12.69 22.65
C ARG A 129 -4.51 -14.15 22.44
N ARG A 130 -4.36 -14.95 23.51
CA ARG A 130 -5.44 -15.86 23.86
C ARG A 130 -6.64 -14.94 24.02
N ARG A 131 -7.48 -14.84 22.99
CA ARG A 131 -8.85 -14.41 23.22
C ARG A 131 -9.35 -15.39 24.27
N ARG A 132 -9.41 -14.93 25.52
CA ARG A 132 -10.27 -15.54 26.52
C ARG A 132 -11.62 -15.46 25.85
N ALA A 133 -12.08 -16.57 25.28
CA ALA A 133 -13.50 -16.76 25.11
C ALA A 133 -14.04 -16.48 26.50
N GLU A 134 -14.70 -15.34 26.67
CA GLU A 134 -15.50 -15.07 27.85
C GLU A 134 -16.55 -16.15 27.83
N LEU A 135 -16.23 -17.28 28.46
CA LEU A 135 -17.20 -18.34 28.69
C LEU A 135 -18.31 -17.69 29.54
N PRO A 136 -19.58 -17.79 29.12
CA PRO A 136 -20.69 -17.26 29.89
C PRO A 136 -20.60 -17.81 31.32
N VAL A 137 -20.68 -16.93 32.31
CA VAL A 137 -20.48 -17.25 33.73
C VAL A 137 -21.45 -18.36 34.21
N ASP A 138 -22.59 -18.49 33.53
CA ASP A 138 -23.64 -19.46 33.83
C ASP A 138 -23.65 -20.70 32.92
N GLY A 139 -22.70 -20.80 31.98
CA GLY A 139 -22.62 -21.93 31.03
C GLY A 139 -23.78 -22.03 30.03
N VAL A 140 -24.72 -21.07 30.02
CA VAL A 140 -25.88 -21.08 29.12
C VAL A 140 -25.60 -20.26 27.87
N VAL A 141 -25.62 -20.92 26.71
CA VAL A 141 -25.61 -20.24 25.40
C VAL A 141 -27.06 -20.03 24.98
N ARG A 142 -27.43 -18.79 24.64
CA ARG A 142 -28.77 -18.44 24.14
C ARG A 142 -28.71 -17.97 22.68
N GLY A 143 -29.72 -18.33 21.90
CA GLY A 143 -29.88 -17.93 20.50
C GLY A 143 -30.47 -16.52 20.36
N ALA A 144 -30.51 -16.00 19.13
CA ALA A 144 -30.97 -14.64 18.83
C ALA A 144 -32.45 -14.36 19.24
N GLY A 145 -33.26 -15.41 19.41
CA GLY A 145 -34.64 -15.33 19.92
C GLY A 145 -34.77 -15.52 21.44
N GLY A 146 -33.67 -15.56 22.19
CA GLY A 146 -33.65 -15.73 23.66
C GLY A 146 -33.78 -17.18 24.15
N GLU A 147 -33.94 -18.14 23.25
CA GLU A 147 -33.98 -19.57 23.56
C GLU A 147 -32.61 -20.10 24.02
N VAL A 148 -32.59 -21.13 24.87
CA VAL A 148 -31.35 -21.77 25.31
C VAL A 148 -30.92 -22.80 24.27
N VAL A 149 -29.78 -22.57 23.62
CA VAL A 149 -29.25 -23.44 22.56
C VAL A 149 -28.22 -24.45 23.07
N ALA A 150 -27.56 -24.17 24.19
CA ALA A 150 -26.67 -25.13 24.85
C ALA A 150 -26.45 -24.80 26.33
N ARG A 151 -26.23 -25.84 27.15
CA ARG A 151 -25.66 -25.71 28.49
C ARG A 151 -24.31 -26.41 28.52
N LEU A 152 -23.26 -25.62 28.69
CA LEU A 152 -21.90 -26.09 28.90
C LEU A 152 -21.70 -26.35 30.39
N TYR A 153 -21.66 -27.62 30.76
CA TYR A 153 -21.27 -28.01 32.11
C TYR A 153 -19.74 -27.97 32.22
N PRO A 154 -19.16 -27.37 33.28
CA PRO A 154 -17.72 -27.40 33.47
C PRO A 154 -17.25 -28.85 33.66
N ALA A 155 -16.15 -29.21 32.99
CA ALA A 155 -15.53 -30.51 33.17
C ALA A 155 -15.10 -30.70 34.65
N PRO A 156 -15.29 -31.90 35.24
CA PRO A 156 -14.85 -32.15 36.60
C PRO A 156 -13.34 -31.94 36.69
N ARG A 157 -12.92 -31.14 37.68
CA ARG A 157 -11.51 -30.90 37.97
C ARG A 157 -10.90 -32.21 38.46
N THR A 158 -10.05 -32.83 37.65
CA THR A 158 -9.17 -33.88 38.14
C THR A 158 -8.06 -33.23 38.94
N HIS A 159 -8.05 -33.48 40.26
CA HIS A 159 -6.93 -33.11 41.11
C HIS A 159 -5.79 -34.11 40.89
N PRO A 160 -4.56 -33.68 40.56
CA PRO A 160 -3.40 -34.53 40.71
C PRO A 160 -3.08 -34.65 42.22
N GLY A 161 -2.81 -35.87 42.67
CA GLY A 161 -2.54 -36.23 44.07
C GLY A 161 -1.21 -35.73 44.60
#